data_AF-A0A438FL49-F1
#
_entry.id   AF-A0A438FL49-F1
#
_cell.length_a   1.000
_cell.length_b   1.000
_cell.length_c   1.000
_cell.angle_alpha   90.00
_cell.angle_beta   90.00
_cell.angle_gamma   90.00
#
_symmetry.space_group_name_H-M   'P 1'
#
loop_
_entity.id
_entity.type
_entity.pdbx_description
1 polymer ?
#
loop_
_entity_poly.entity_id
_entity_poly.type
_entity_poly.pdbx_seq_one_letter_code
_entity_poly.pdbx_strand_id
1 'polypeptide(L)'
;MASSSSSGLTFKLHPLVIVNISDHYTRVKSQTQPPHLSSNGGEGAAAAASPPPPPPRVFGCVIGVQRGRTVEIFNSFELLYDPSTHSLDRSFLEKKQELYKKVFPNFYILGWYSTGSDAQESDMHIHKADC
;
A
#
# COMPACT_ATOMS: atom_id res chain seq x y z
N MET A 1 20.74 11.66 -12.35
CA MET A 1 19.40 11.09 -12.61
C MET A 1 19.50 10.23 -13.85
N ALA A 2 19.33 8.90 -13.72
CA ALA A 2 19.36 8.02 -14.88
C ALA A 2 18.11 8.29 -15.72
N SER A 3 18.30 8.68 -16.98
CA SER A 3 17.22 8.81 -17.95
C SER A 3 16.54 7.45 -18.10
N SER A 4 15.33 7.34 -17.56
CA SER A 4 14.51 6.14 -17.71
C SER A 4 14.23 5.93 -19.19
N SER A 5 14.77 4.84 -19.75
CA SER A 5 14.32 4.33 -21.04
C SER A 5 12.81 4.16 -20.95
N SER A 6 12.04 4.94 -21.71
CA SER A 6 10.60 4.74 -21.82
C SER A 6 10.35 3.46 -22.61
N SER A 7 10.52 2.31 -21.96
CA SER A 7 10.00 1.05 -22.44
C SER A 7 8.50 1.29 -22.64
N GLY A 8 8.04 1.17 -23.90
CA GLY A 8 6.65 1.46 -24.32
C GLY A 8 5.65 0.47 -23.74
N LEU A 9 5.60 0.39 -22.41
CA LEU A 9 4.69 -0.39 -21.61
C LEU A 9 3.46 0.47 -21.34
N THR A 10 2.30 -0.07 -21.65
CA THR A 10 1.02 0.58 -21.38
C THR A 10 0.47 0.01 -20.08
N PHE A 11 0.25 0.86 -19.09
CA PHE A 11 -0.37 0.46 -17.83
C PHE A 11 -1.86 0.80 -17.86
N LYS A 12 -2.71 -0.19 -17.60
CA LYS A 12 -4.14 0.00 -17.36
C LYS A 12 -4.43 -0.29 -15.89
N LEU A 13 -4.95 0.71 -15.21
CA LEU A 13 -5.31 0.60 -13.80
C LEU A 13 -6.83 0.50 -13.67
N HIS A 14 -7.32 -0.60 -13.10
CA HIS A 14 -8.75 -0.76 -12.85
C HIS A 14 -9.18 0.13 -11.66
N PRO A 15 -10.33 0.85 -11.73
CA PRO A 15 -10.78 1.73 -10.65
C PRO A 15 -10.88 1.06 -9.27
N LEU A 16 -11.21 -0.23 -9.25
CA LEU A 16 -11.25 -1.05 -8.04
C LEU A 16 -9.95 -1.00 -7.23
N VAL A 17 -8.80 -0.93 -7.92
CA VAL A 17 -7.48 -0.90 -7.27
C VAL A 17 -7.33 0.39 -6.45
N ILE A 18 -7.74 1.52 -7.02
CA ILE A 18 -7.67 2.83 -6.35
C ILE A 18 -8.59 2.84 -5.12
N VAL A 19 -9.80 2.30 -5.27
CA VAL A 19 -10.76 2.18 -4.17
C VAL A 19 -10.19 1.32 -3.05
N ASN A 20 -9.65 0.14 -3.36
CA ASN A 20 -9.06 -0.76 -2.37
C ASN A 20 -7.90 -0.11 -1.61
N ILE A 21 -7.01 0.61 -2.32
CA ILE A 21 -5.87 1.30 -1.70
C ILE A 21 -6.36 2.43 -0.78
N SER A 22 -7.34 3.21 -1.25
CA SER A 22 -7.90 4.34 -0.48
C SER A 22 -8.63 3.87 0.78
N ASP A 23 -9.40 2.80 0.65
CA ASP A 23 -10.12 2.15 1.75
C ASP A 23 -9.14 1.52 2.76
N HIS A 24 -8.09 0.83 2.30
CA HIS A 24 -7.01 0.33 3.15
C HIS A 24 -6.34 1.45 3.96
N TYR A 25 -5.95 2.55 3.30
CA TYR A 25 -5.39 3.72 3.97
C TYR A 25 -6.34 4.30 5.02
N THR A 26 -7.63 4.44 4.66
CA THR A 26 -8.65 5.02 5.54
C THR A 26 -8.90 4.15 6.77
N ARG A 27 -8.94 2.82 6.60
CA ARG A 27 -9.04 1.87 7.72
C ARG A 27 -7.89 2.01 8.69
N VAL A 28 -6.65 1.96 8.20
CA VAL A 28 -5.47 2.07 9.07
C VAL A 28 -5.43 3.43 9.75
N LYS A 29 -5.80 4.50 9.06
CA LYS A 29 -5.92 5.84 9.65
C LYS A 29 -6.96 5.88 10.77
N SER A 30 -8.12 5.27 10.59
CA SER A 30 -9.16 5.20 11.62
C SER A 30 -8.74 4.38 12.85
N GLN A 31 -7.98 3.31 12.67
CA GLN A 31 -7.51 2.44 13.75
C GLN A 31 -6.35 3.04 14.54
N THR A 32 -5.52 3.83 13.88
CA THR A 32 -4.34 4.48 14.49
C THR A 32 -4.71 5.78 15.20
N GLN A 33 -5.90 6.34 14.93
CA GLN A 33 -6.38 7.49 15.67
C GLN A 33 -6.75 7.02 17.09
N PRO A 34 -6.14 7.59 18.16
CA PRO A 34 -6.55 7.28 19.51
C PRO A 34 -8.04 7.62 19.66
N PRO A 35 -8.80 6.86 20.48
CA PRO A 35 -10.17 7.24 20.78
C PRO A 35 -10.13 8.66 21.35
N HIS A 36 -10.58 9.64 20.55
CA HIS A 36 -10.95 10.92 21.10
C HIS A 36 -11.99 10.61 22.16
N LEU A 37 -11.64 10.78 23.43
CA LEU A 37 -12.60 10.90 24.51
C LEU A 37 -13.70 11.81 23.99
N SER A 38 -14.92 11.30 23.91
CA SER A 38 -16.11 12.11 23.75
C SER A 38 -16.12 13.12 24.89
N SER A 39 -15.62 14.33 24.62
CA SER A 39 -15.69 15.44 25.55
C SER A 39 -17.11 15.98 25.47
N ASN A 40 -17.94 15.55 26.42
CA ASN A 40 -19.02 16.42 26.88
C ASN A 40 -18.38 17.72 27.37
N GLY A 41 -18.99 18.85 26.98
CA GLY A 41 -18.43 20.19 27.08
C GLY A 41 -17.80 20.56 28.42
N GLY A 42 -16.69 21.29 28.34
CA GLY A 42 -16.00 21.89 29.47
C GLY A 42 -14.88 22.78 28.95
N GLU A 43 -15.08 24.07 29.10
CA GLU A 43 -14.19 25.16 28.68
C GLU A 43 -12.87 25.13 29.44
N GLY A 44 -11.74 25.37 28.75
CA GLY A 44 -10.53 25.88 29.39
C GLY A 44 -9.24 25.07 29.20
N ALA A 45 -8.15 25.83 29.05
CA ALA A 45 -6.74 25.48 29.08
C ALA A 45 -6.11 24.95 27.77
N ALA A 46 -5.36 25.86 27.13
CA ALA A 46 -4.41 25.60 26.06
C ALA A 46 -3.35 24.57 26.52
N ALA A 47 -3.46 23.35 26.01
CA ALA A 47 -2.39 22.35 26.09
C ALA A 47 -1.56 22.44 24.80
N ALA A 48 -0.24 22.55 24.95
CA ALA A 48 0.72 22.62 23.86
C ALA A 48 0.45 21.52 22.82
N ALA A 49 0.19 21.93 21.57
CA ALA A 49 -0.12 21.03 20.48
C ALA A 49 1.10 20.14 20.19
N SER A 50 1.06 18.90 20.68
CA SER A 50 1.92 17.83 20.16
C SER A 50 1.72 17.79 18.63
N PRO A 51 2.80 17.69 17.82
CA PRO A 51 2.65 17.58 16.39
C PRO A 51 1.69 16.44 16.05
N PRO A 52 0.79 16.61 15.05
CA PRO A 52 -0.12 15.55 14.66
C PRO A 52 0.68 14.27 14.37
N PRO A 53 0.18 13.09 14.79
CA PRO A 53 0.86 11.84 14.51
C PRO A 53 1.12 11.73 13.00
N PRO A 54 2.29 11.19 12.59
CA PRO A 54 2.60 11.05 11.18
C PRO A 54 1.49 10.24 10.50
N PRO A 55 1.11 10.60 9.25
CA PRO A 55 0.10 9.86 8.52
C PRO A 55 0.50 8.39 8.43
N PRO A 56 -0.44 7.45 8.63
CA PRO A 56 -0.12 6.04 8.58
C PRO A 56 0.39 5.68 7.19
N ARG A 57 1.45 4.87 7.15
CA ARG A 57 1.99 4.34 5.91
C ARG A 57 1.51 2.90 5.77
N VAL A 58 0.74 2.67 4.70
CA VAL A 58 0.24 1.34 4.34
C VAL A 58 0.94 0.80 3.12
N PHE A 59 1.11 -0.53 3.09
CA PHE A 59 1.76 -1.27 2.02
C PHE A 59 0.85 -2.36 1.49
N GLY A 60 1.03 -2.71 0.23
CA GLY A 60 0.31 -3.84 -0.35
C GLY A 60 0.84 -4.23 -1.71
N CYS A 61 0.27 -5.30 -2.25
CA CYS A 61 0.60 -5.79 -3.57
C CYS A 61 -0.51 -5.49 -4.56
N VAL A 62 -0.11 -5.29 -5.82
CA VAL A 62 -1.01 -5.20 -6.95
C VAL A 62 -0.92 -6.46 -7.80
N ILE A 63 -2.08 -6.95 -8.21
CA ILE A 63 -2.20 -8.15 -9.04
C ILE A 63 -2.95 -7.85 -10.33
N GLY A 64 -2.59 -8.61 -11.35
CA GLY A 64 -3.23 -8.50 -12.65
C GLY A 64 -2.53 -9.38 -13.66
N VAL A 65 -2.52 -8.93 -14.91
CA VAL A 65 -1.93 -9.67 -16.03
C VAL A 65 -1.14 -8.71 -16.89
N GLN A 66 -0.05 -9.18 -17.51
CA GLN A 66 0.51 -8.50 -18.67
C GLN A 66 0.31 -9.32 -19.93
N ARG A 67 -0.14 -8.62 -20.97
CA ARG A 67 -0.34 -9.12 -22.31
C ARG A 67 0.61 -8.37 -23.24
N GLY A 68 1.75 -8.99 -23.52
CA GLY A 68 2.84 -8.36 -24.27
C GLY A 68 3.39 -7.15 -23.52
N ARG A 69 3.17 -5.95 -24.09
CA ARG A 69 3.59 -4.66 -23.51
C ARG A 69 2.52 -3.97 -22.69
N THR A 70 1.32 -4.53 -22.60
CA THR A 70 0.25 -3.94 -21.78
C THR A 70 0.17 -4.65 -20.44
N VAL A 71 0.32 -3.91 -19.36
CA VAL A 71 0.17 -4.37 -17.97
C VAL A 71 -1.20 -3.91 -17.48
N GLU A 72 -2.10 -4.84 -17.18
CA GLU A 72 -3.44 -4.57 -16.69
C GLU A 72 -3.53 -4.96 -15.22
N ILE A 73 -3.69 -3.95 -14.36
CA ILE A 73 -3.79 -4.10 -12.91
C ILE A 73 -5.26 -4.16 -12.54
N PHE A 74 -5.71 -5.32 -12.07
CA PHE A 74 -7.12 -5.59 -11.82
C PHE A 74 -7.51 -5.45 -10.35
N ASN A 75 -6.60 -5.82 -9.45
CA ASN A 75 -6.90 -5.87 -8.02
C ASN A 75 -5.63 -5.57 -7.20
N SER A 76 -5.83 -5.32 -5.91
CA SER A 76 -4.77 -5.12 -4.94
C SER A 76 -5.16 -5.74 -3.60
N PHE A 77 -4.16 -6.09 -2.80
CA PHE A 77 -4.38 -6.55 -1.43
C PHE A 77 -3.37 -5.90 -0.49
N GLU A 78 -3.81 -5.68 0.75
CA GLU A 78 -2.99 -5.18 1.84
C GLU A 78 -1.97 -6.21 2.31
N LEU A 79 -0.77 -5.72 2.65
CA LEU A 79 0.31 -6.48 3.23
C LEU A 79 0.80 -5.82 4.52
N LEU A 80 1.21 -6.66 5.46
CA LEU A 80 1.91 -6.21 6.64
C LEU A 80 3.38 -5.99 6.28
N TYR A 81 3.85 -4.77 6.56
CA TYR A 81 5.25 -4.40 6.47
C TYR A 81 5.89 -4.63 7.83
N ASP A 82 6.98 -5.38 7.85
CA ASP A 82 7.77 -5.58 9.06
C ASP A 82 8.89 -4.51 9.11
N PRO A 83 8.82 -3.54 10.04
CA PRO A 83 9.83 -2.49 10.16
C PRO A 83 11.18 -3.03 10.66
N SER A 84 11.24 -4.25 11.21
CA SER A 84 12.48 -4.84 11.71
C SER A 84 13.33 -5.46 10.59
N THR A 85 12.69 -6.08 9.60
CA THR A 85 13.35 -6.70 8.45
C THR A 85 13.36 -5.83 7.21
N HIS A 86 12.66 -4.68 7.25
CA HIS A 86 12.42 -3.81 6.10
C HIS A 86 11.84 -4.57 4.89
N SER A 87 11.08 -5.64 5.15
CA SER A 87 10.54 -6.53 4.12
C SER A 87 9.04 -6.77 4.32
N LEU A 88 8.37 -7.11 3.21
CA LEU A 88 6.98 -7.55 3.24
C LEU A 88 6.93 -9.03 3.63
N ASP A 89 5.91 -9.43 4.38
CA ASP A 89 5.72 -10.84 4.76
C ASP A 89 5.45 -11.71 3.53
N ARG A 90 6.50 -12.34 3.03
CA ARG A 90 6.48 -13.22 1.86
C ARG A 90 5.61 -14.45 2.07
N SER A 91 5.56 -14.99 3.28
CA SER A 91 4.76 -16.17 3.59
C SER A 91 3.26 -15.85 3.49
N PHE A 92 2.88 -14.67 3.98
CA PHE A 92 1.51 -14.18 3.83
C PHE A 92 1.17 -13.86 2.36
N LEU A 93 2.10 -13.26 1.63
CA LEU A 93 1.97 -12.96 0.20
C LEU A 93 1.74 -14.22 -0.63
N GLU A 94 2.55 -15.27 -0.45
CA GLU A 94 2.40 -16.54 -1.18
C GLU A 94 1.06 -17.21 -0.88
N LYS A 95 0.64 -17.23 0.40
CA LYS A 95 -0.67 -17.76 0.80
C LYS A 95 -1.84 -17.00 0.19
N LYS A 96 -1.80 -15.66 0.21
CA LYS A 96 -2.82 -14.83 -0.43
C LYS A 96 -2.82 -15.02 -1.95
N GLN A 97 -1.64 -15.07 -2.57
CA GLN A 97 -1.51 -15.32 -4.00
C GLN A 97 -2.14 -16.66 -4.39
N GLU A 98 -1.94 -17.73 -3.61
CA GLU A 98 -2.55 -19.04 -3.89
C GLU A 98 -4.09 -18.97 -3.86
N LEU A 99 -4.66 -18.26 -2.88
CA LEU A 99 -6.11 -18.03 -2.80
C LEU A 99 -6.64 -17.24 -4.00
N TYR A 100 -5.94 -16.17 -4.40
CA TYR A 100 -6.33 -15.40 -5.57
C TYR A 100 -6.17 -16.20 -6.86
N LYS A 101 -5.15 -17.06 -6.99
CA LYS A 101 -4.99 -17.95 -8.14
C LYS A 101 -6.11 -18.97 -8.26
N LYS A 102 -6.72 -19.43 -7.15
CA LYS A 102 -7.89 -20.32 -7.18
C LYS A 102 -9.11 -19.66 -7.82
N VAL A 103 -9.27 -18.35 -7.64
CA VAL A 103 -10.39 -17.57 -8.20
C VAL A 103 -10.05 -16.99 -9.58
N PHE A 104 -8.81 -16.56 -9.76
CA PHE A 104 -8.27 -15.91 -10.96
C PHE A 104 -6.91 -16.50 -11.33
N PRO A 105 -6.86 -17.67 -12.01
CA PRO A 105 -5.62 -18.39 -12.28
C PRO A 105 -4.65 -17.66 -13.21
N ASN A 106 -5.16 -16.73 -14.01
CA ASN A 106 -4.34 -15.94 -14.93
C ASN A 106 -3.63 -14.76 -14.24
N PHE A 107 -3.97 -14.44 -12.99
CA PHE A 107 -3.45 -13.27 -12.29
C PHE A 107 -2.14 -13.60 -11.58
N TYR A 108 -1.19 -12.68 -11.67
CA TYR A 108 0.07 -12.74 -10.98
C TYR A 108 0.39 -11.39 -10.32
N ILE A 109 1.38 -11.41 -9.43
CA ILE A 109 1.83 -10.23 -8.71
C ILE A 109 2.62 -9.37 -9.68
N LEU A 110 2.13 -8.16 -9.92
CA LEU A 110 2.74 -7.19 -10.83
C LEU A 110 3.72 -6.25 -10.11
N GLY A 111 3.54 -6.08 -8.80
CA GLY A 111 4.36 -5.23 -7.97
C GLY A 111 3.70 -4.89 -6.65
N TRP A 112 4.16 -3.81 -6.03
CA TRP A 112 3.69 -3.33 -4.74
C TRP A 112 3.36 -1.83 -4.78
N TYR A 113 2.56 -1.39 -3.81
CA TYR A 113 2.24 0.02 -3.58
C TYR A 113 2.56 0.37 -2.13
N SER A 114 2.99 1.61 -1.90
CA SER A 114 2.98 2.25 -0.59
C SER A 114 2.18 3.53 -0.64
N THR A 115 1.67 3.93 0.52
CA THR A 115 1.02 5.23 0.72
C THR A 115 1.95 6.15 1.50
N GLY A 116 2.13 7.38 1.01
CA GLY A 116 3.00 8.37 1.61
C GLY A 116 3.08 9.61 0.73
N SER A 117 3.54 10.73 1.29
CA SER A 117 3.75 11.96 0.52
C SER A 117 4.90 11.82 -0.47
N ASP A 118 5.98 11.14 -0.05
CA ASP A 118 7.22 11.01 -0.81
C ASP A 118 7.76 9.58 -0.74
N ALA A 119 8.49 9.19 -1.79
CA ALA A 119 9.30 7.98 -1.78
C ALA A 119 10.42 8.12 -0.74
N GLN A 120 10.46 7.21 0.20
CA GLN A 120 11.45 7.16 1.28
C GLN A 120 12.55 6.18 0.92
N GLU A 121 13.70 6.28 1.59
CA GLU A 121 14.81 5.33 1.40
C GLU A 121 14.42 3.88 1.73
N SER A 122 13.47 3.68 2.65
CA SER A 122 12.86 2.36 2.91
C SER A 122 12.16 1.78 1.68
N ASP A 123 11.58 2.61 0.82
CA ASP A 123 10.89 2.16 -0.39
C ASP A 123 11.87 1.57 -1.41
N MET A 124 13.11 2.09 -1.45
CA MET A 124 14.18 1.54 -2.28
C MET A 124 14.63 0.15 -1.82
N HIS A 125 14.62 -0.10 -0.51
CA HIS A 125 14.96 -1.41 0.05
C HIS A 125 13.91 -2.46 -0.31
N ILE A 126 12.63 -2.11 -0.20
CA ILE A 126 11.52 -2.98 -0.61
C ILE A 126 11.60 -3.24 -2.12
N HIS A 127 11.84 -2.20 -2.93
CA HIS A 127 11.98 -2.37 -4.37
C HIS A 127 13.14 -3.32 -4.75
N LYS A 128 14.29 -3.24 -4.07
CA LYS A 128 15.41 -4.16 -4.32
C LYS A 128 15.18 -5.58 -3.80
N ALA A 129 14.37 -5.75 -2.77
CA ALA A 129 14.09 -7.05 -2.17
C ALA A 129 13.02 -7.82 -2.96
N ASP A 130 12.04 -7.11 -3.51
CA ASP A 130 10.83 -7.69 -4.10
C ASP A 130 10.70 -7.54 -5.64
N CYS A 131 11.63 -6.83 -6.32
CA CYS A 131 11.76 -6.80 -7.79
C CYS A 131 13.04 -7.49 -8.25
#